data_AF-A0A813UMS2-F1
#
_entry.id   AF-A0A813UMS2-F1
#
_cell.length_a   1.000
_cell.length_b   1.000
_cell.length_c   1.000
_cell.angle_alpha   90.00
_cell.angle_beta   90.00
_cell.angle_gamma   90.00
#
_symmetry.space_group_name_H-M   'P 1'
#
loop_
_entity.id
_entity.type
_entity.pdbx_description
1 polymer ?
#
loop_
_entity_poly.entity_id
_entity_poly.type
_entity_poly.pdbx_seq_one_letter_code
_entity_poly.pdbx_strand_id
1 'polypeptide(L)'
;MNKLELFCGDTVKLKSRKRRETICSVFSDDSCQDDHIRVNHVIQNNLRVKANDIIFIHGCPHVKYGTRIHVLPIANTLKDITRNVVQQYLHQYFFDAYRPVRISDIFIVPIKTNITVEFKVIDTEPSPYCIVAPETIIDCEGEPVEREIGESSINEVDFDDIGGMEDIKEVLKEFILCSNVYDERYIRFGMAPSRGVLLYGPPGCDNLRDNNVPYGNKSSERLINQIINEIDGINYKIKLFIIGATNRPDRLDEIIFRPGRLDQTIYIPLPDETARYAILKIALRKCSLAKDVDIKLLATVLCGGSSASIIEICRRAVKAAIHQLTENEQKMEQSKQNNDSNVTDLIIKREHFEQAMAYYPRCCEALNTDIRKYEIFAHMLQSYKYGLPLGNFKFPENINNNGDASQGSITYTDDDDDLYT
;
A
#
# COMPACT_ATOMS: atom_id res chain seq x y z
N MET A 1 -4.04 31.68 -3.70
CA MET A 1 -3.79 32.21 -2.33
C MET A 1 -5.04 32.83 -1.71
N ASN A 2 -5.64 33.85 -2.33
CA ASN A 2 -6.80 34.57 -1.77
C ASN A 2 -7.98 33.67 -1.36
N LYS A 3 -8.28 32.62 -2.15
CA LYS A 3 -9.35 31.66 -1.84
C LYS A 3 -9.10 30.81 -0.58
N LEU A 4 -7.83 30.63 -0.22
CA LEU A 4 -7.41 29.85 0.95
C LEU A 4 -7.05 30.72 2.15
N GLU A 5 -7.22 32.05 2.04
CA GLU A 5 -6.83 33.01 3.09
C GLU A 5 -5.36 32.89 3.51
N LEU A 6 -4.49 32.53 2.56
CA LEU A 6 -3.04 32.40 2.77
C LEU A 6 -2.30 33.64 2.27
N PHE A 7 -1.35 34.11 3.06
CA PHE A 7 -0.45 35.21 2.73
C PHE A 7 0.97 34.71 2.40
N CYS A 8 1.75 35.57 1.74
CA CYS A 8 3.16 35.29 1.45
C CYS A 8 3.96 35.21 2.76
N GLY A 9 4.69 34.12 2.93
CA GLY A 9 5.46 33.83 4.14
C GLY A 9 4.72 32.96 5.16
N ASP A 10 3.42 32.70 4.98
CA ASP A 10 2.66 31.86 5.89
C ASP A 10 3.17 30.41 5.90
N THR A 11 3.15 29.80 7.08
CA THR A 11 3.44 28.39 7.26
C THR A 11 2.21 27.54 6.93
N VAL A 12 2.39 26.63 5.98
CA VAL A 12 1.36 25.66 5.59
C VAL A 12 1.81 24.25 5.85
N LYS A 13 0.83 23.42 6.16
CA LYS A 13 0.94 21.98 6.24
C LYS A 13 0.49 21.40 4.90
N LEU A 14 1.43 20.78 4.20
CA LEU A 14 1.16 19.99 3.00
C LEU A 14 0.87 18.55 3.41
N LYS A 15 -0.20 17.98 2.87
CA LYS A 15 -0.60 16.60 3.09
C LYS A 15 -0.77 15.88 1.77
N SER A 16 -0.06 14.77 1.62
CA SER A 16 -0.20 13.84 0.50
C SER A 16 -1.39 12.91 0.72
N ARG A 17 -1.92 12.35 -0.38
CA ARG A 17 -2.91 11.24 -0.34
C ARG A 17 -2.41 10.06 0.51
N LYS A 18 -1.09 9.86 0.57
CA LYS A 18 -0.42 8.79 1.33
C LYS A 18 -0.27 9.09 2.83
N ARG A 19 -1.04 10.04 3.38
CA ARG A 19 -0.97 10.52 4.78
C ARG A 19 0.42 10.99 5.22
N ARG A 20 1.32 11.27 4.27
CA ARG A 20 2.59 11.95 4.52
C ARG A 20 2.34 13.44 4.60
N GLU A 21 3.01 14.08 5.55
CA GLU A 21 2.82 15.48 5.85
C GLU A 21 4.19 16.13 5.94
N THR A 22 4.29 17.37 5.48
CA THR A 22 5.49 18.22 5.56
C THR A 22 5.03 19.66 5.78
N ILE A 23 5.85 20.48 6.43
CA ILE A 23 5.57 21.91 6.63
C ILE A 23 6.44 22.73 5.70
N CYS A 24 5.84 23.73 5.06
CA CYS A 24 6.51 24.62 4.13
C CYS A 24 6.04 26.06 4.35
N SER A 25 6.85 27.02 3.92
CA SER A 25 6.41 28.41 3.75
C SER A 25 5.88 28.62 2.33
N VAL A 26 4.83 29.43 2.19
CA VAL A 26 4.22 29.71 0.88
C VAL A 26 4.67 31.05 0.35
N PHE A 27 4.96 31.10 -0.95
CA PHE A 27 5.29 32.32 -1.68
C PHE A 27 4.38 32.45 -2.89
N SER A 28 3.98 33.68 -3.23
CA SER A 28 3.24 33.97 -4.46
C SER A 28 4.17 33.84 -5.67
N ASP A 29 3.68 33.20 -6.72
CA ASP A 29 4.39 33.06 -7.99
C ASP A 29 3.39 33.30 -9.13
N ASP A 30 3.57 34.41 -9.86
CA ASP A 30 2.68 34.81 -10.96
C ASP A 30 2.76 33.86 -12.16
N SER A 31 3.81 33.03 -12.24
CA SER A 31 3.98 32.04 -13.32
C SER A 31 3.18 30.74 -13.08
N CYS A 32 2.62 30.56 -11.89
CA CYS A 32 1.91 29.34 -11.51
C CYS A 32 0.41 29.48 -11.79
N GLN A 33 -0.20 28.45 -12.37
CA GLN A 33 -1.66 28.41 -12.55
C GLN A 33 -2.36 28.23 -11.20
N ASP A 34 -3.57 28.78 -11.05
CA ASP A 34 -4.32 28.77 -9.79
C ASP A 34 -4.58 27.37 -9.21
N ASP A 35 -4.71 26.35 -10.06
CA ASP A 35 -4.94 24.95 -9.66
C ASP A 35 -3.65 24.15 -9.40
N HIS A 36 -2.48 24.75 -9.63
CA HIS A 36 -1.19 24.09 -9.49
C HIS A 36 -0.38 24.65 -8.32
N ILE A 37 0.51 23.82 -7.79
CA ILE A 37 1.50 24.23 -6.81
C ILE A 37 2.89 23.79 -7.26
N ARG A 38 3.85 24.71 -7.20
CA ARG A 38 5.25 24.42 -7.48
C ARG A 38 5.96 24.02 -6.20
N VAL A 39 6.51 22.82 -6.18
CA VAL A 39 7.29 22.27 -5.05
C VAL A 39 8.65 21.79 -5.52
N ASN A 40 9.67 21.92 -4.66
CA ASN A 40 11.00 21.41 -4.94
C ASN A 40 11.01 19.86 -4.87
N HIS A 41 11.92 19.22 -5.60
CA HIS A 41 12.14 17.77 -5.60
C HIS A 41 12.32 17.20 -4.18
N VAL A 42 12.95 17.95 -3.28
CA VAL A 42 13.09 17.58 -1.86
C VAL A 42 11.73 17.40 -1.19
N ILE A 43 10.80 18.35 -1.40
CA ILE A 43 9.45 18.31 -0.83
C ILE A 43 8.63 17.19 -1.49
N GLN A 44 8.80 16.98 -2.80
CA GLN A 44 8.16 15.87 -3.52
C GLN A 44 8.57 14.51 -2.93
N ASN A 45 9.86 14.34 -2.63
CA ASN A 45 10.38 13.13 -1.99
C ASN A 45 9.82 12.93 -0.57
N ASN A 46 9.74 13.99 0.23
CA ASN A 46 9.19 13.92 1.59
C ASN A 46 7.68 13.58 1.57
N LEU A 47 6.91 14.15 0.64
CA LEU A 47 5.48 13.87 0.46
C LEU A 47 5.18 12.57 -0.30
N ARG A 48 6.20 11.98 -0.94
CA ARG A 48 6.10 10.78 -1.81
C ARG A 48 5.16 10.94 -2.99
N VAL A 49 5.17 12.13 -3.57
CA VAL A 49 4.29 12.51 -4.70
C VAL A 49 5.11 12.63 -5.98
N LYS A 50 4.50 12.28 -7.09
CA LYS A 50 5.04 12.52 -8.44
C LYS A 50 4.52 13.86 -8.97
N ALA A 51 5.10 14.32 -10.07
CA ALA A 51 4.55 15.45 -10.80
C ALA A 51 3.09 15.16 -11.20
N ASN A 52 2.22 16.16 -11.04
CA ASN A 52 0.77 16.12 -11.28
C ASN A 52 -0.07 15.32 -10.27
N ASP A 53 0.53 14.83 -9.18
CA ASP A 53 -0.26 14.28 -8.07
C ASP A 53 -0.97 15.40 -7.29
N ILE A 54 -2.15 15.09 -6.75
CA ILE A 54 -2.95 16.03 -5.96
C ILE A 54 -2.43 16.04 -4.53
N ILE A 55 -2.23 17.25 -3.98
CA ILE A 55 -1.87 17.47 -2.58
C ILE A 55 -2.88 18.37 -1.89
N PHE A 56 -3.04 18.18 -0.59
CA PHE A 56 -3.90 19.00 0.25
C PHE A 56 -3.06 20.04 0.99
N ILE A 57 -3.52 21.29 1.00
CA ILE A 57 -2.86 22.40 1.66
C ILE A 57 -3.75 22.86 2.82
N HIS A 58 -3.17 22.96 4.01
CA HIS A 58 -3.83 23.49 5.18
C HIS A 58 -2.98 24.60 5.80
N GLY A 59 -3.58 25.76 6.09
CA GLY A 59 -2.92 26.80 6.88
C GLY A 59 -2.56 26.29 8.27
N CYS A 60 -1.33 26.53 8.71
CA CYS A 60 -0.87 26.12 10.03
C CYS A 60 -0.21 27.31 10.74
N PRO A 61 -1.00 28.23 11.34
CA PRO A 61 -0.48 29.42 12.00
C PRO A 61 0.13 29.12 13.39
N HIS A 62 -0.14 27.95 13.97
CA HIS A 62 0.26 27.61 15.35
C HIS A 62 1.63 26.89 15.45
N VAL A 63 2.52 27.08 14.48
CA VAL A 63 3.86 26.47 14.53
C VAL A 63 4.73 27.24 15.52
N LYS A 64 5.30 26.52 16.49
CA LYS A 64 6.18 27.10 17.52
C LYS A 64 7.63 27.12 17.06
N TYR A 65 8.43 28.01 17.65
CA TYR A 65 9.88 27.97 17.54
C TYR A 65 10.43 26.74 18.24
N GLY A 66 11.41 26.09 17.60
CA GLY A 66 12.06 24.91 18.13
C GLY A 66 13.04 25.26 19.23
N THR A 67 13.04 24.49 20.32
CA THR A 67 14.09 24.55 21.34
C THR A 67 15.32 23.76 20.89
N ARG A 68 15.08 22.60 20.29
CA ARG A 68 16.12 21.64 19.90
C ARG A 68 15.69 20.85 18.67
N ILE A 69 16.62 20.63 17.74
CA ILE A 69 16.42 19.73 16.60
C ILE A 69 17.57 18.73 16.51
N HIS A 70 17.22 17.46 16.24
CA HIS A 70 18.18 16.39 16.06
C HIS A 70 18.20 15.95 14.59
N VAL A 71 19.35 16.14 13.94
CA VAL A 71 19.53 15.91 12.50
C VAL A 71 20.75 15.03 12.27
N LEU A 72 20.60 13.97 11.48
CA LEU A 72 21.72 13.09 11.15
C LEU A 72 21.96 13.04 9.64
N PRO A 73 23.24 13.04 9.20
CA PRO A 73 23.59 12.90 7.80
C PRO A 73 23.38 11.46 7.31
N ILE A 74 23.10 11.31 6.01
CA ILE A 74 22.96 10.01 5.36
C ILE A 74 24.33 9.46 4.97
N ALA A 75 24.63 8.22 5.36
CA ALA A 75 25.96 7.60 5.27
C ALA A 75 26.57 7.61 3.86
N ASN A 76 25.76 7.38 2.82
CA ASN A 76 26.22 7.34 1.43
C ASN A 76 26.84 8.65 0.94
N THR A 77 26.51 9.77 1.59
CA THR A 77 26.88 11.12 1.17
C THR A 77 28.11 11.66 1.91
N LEU A 78 28.62 10.92 2.90
CA LEU A 78 29.71 11.39 3.80
C LEU A 78 31.11 10.92 3.40
N LYS A 79 31.25 10.19 2.29
CA LYS A 79 32.47 9.42 1.97
C LYS A 79 33.77 10.25 1.96
N ASP A 80 33.69 11.57 1.75
CA ASP A 80 34.86 12.43 1.60
C ASP A 80 34.90 13.64 2.57
N ILE A 81 34.07 13.70 3.64
CA ILE A 81 33.92 14.91 4.47
C ILE A 81 34.06 14.65 5.97
N THR A 82 34.82 15.50 6.66
CA THR A 82 34.92 15.55 8.13
C THR A 82 33.64 16.13 8.77
N ARG A 83 33.17 15.51 9.85
CA ARG A 83 31.94 15.91 10.60
C ARG A 83 31.89 17.40 11.00
N ASN A 84 33.02 17.99 11.37
CA ASN A 84 33.07 19.40 11.79
C ASN A 84 32.71 20.38 10.67
N VAL A 85 33.09 20.05 9.42
CA VAL A 85 32.75 20.87 8.26
C VAL A 85 31.23 20.86 8.08
N VAL A 86 30.63 19.67 8.13
CA VAL A 86 29.20 19.44 7.96
C VAL A 86 28.36 20.28 8.93
N GLN A 87 28.77 20.37 10.20
CA GLN A 87 28.06 21.17 11.21
C GLN A 87 28.07 22.67 10.89
N GLN A 88 29.18 23.22 10.39
CA GLN A 88 29.26 24.64 10.03
C GLN A 88 28.30 25.01 8.89
N TYR A 89 28.22 24.17 7.85
CA TYR A 89 27.29 24.38 6.73
C TYR A 89 25.83 24.24 7.16
N LEU A 90 25.56 23.38 8.14
CA LEU A 90 24.23 23.23 8.67
C LEU A 90 23.77 24.48 9.44
N HIS A 91 24.64 25.07 10.25
CA HIS A 91 24.35 26.36 10.88
C HIS A 91 24.09 27.45 9.83
N GLN A 92 24.91 27.54 8.77
CA GLN A 92 24.70 28.49 7.68
C GLN A 92 23.37 28.27 6.94
N TYR A 93 22.92 27.02 6.79
CA TYR A 93 21.67 26.69 6.11
C TYR A 93 20.42 27.19 6.86
N PHE A 94 20.47 27.18 8.20
CA PHE A 94 19.38 27.63 9.07
C PHE A 94 19.52 29.07 9.57
N PHE A 95 20.68 29.71 9.36
CA PHE A 95 20.96 31.06 9.81
C PHE A 95 19.96 32.07 9.22
N ASP A 96 19.22 32.78 10.09
CA ASP A 96 18.20 33.81 9.77
C ASP A 96 17.12 33.41 8.74
N ALA A 97 16.95 32.11 8.51
CA ALA A 97 16.05 31.61 7.47
C ALA A 97 14.66 31.20 8.00
N TYR A 98 14.50 31.04 9.32
CA TYR A 98 13.24 30.64 9.98
C TYR A 98 12.53 29.47 9.27
N ARG A 99 13.30 28.44 8.87
CA ARG A 99 12.78 27.33 8.07
C ARG A 99 11.94 26.39 8.95
N PRO A 100 10.72 26.03 8.53
CA PRO A 100 9.97 24.98 9.19
C PRO A 100 10.56 23.62 8.86
N VAL A 101 10.62 22.75 9.86
CA VAL A 101 11.07 21.36 9.73
C VAL A 101 10.07 20.43 10.42
N ARG A 102 9.92 19.22 9.89
CA ARG A 102 9.13 18.15 10.50
C ARG A 102 9.99 16.92 10.73
N ILE A 103 9.62 16.12 11.73
CA ILE A 103 10.21 14.81 11.96
C ILE A 103 10.11 13.95 10.71
N SER A 104 11.22 13.26 10.40
CA SER A 104 11.42 12.37 9.26
C SER A 104 11.59 13.09 7.91
N ASP A 105 11.61 14.42 7.87
CA ASP A 105 11.91 15.15 6.63
C ASP A 105 13.39 14.95 6.24
N ILE A 106 13.62 14.83 4.93
CA ILE A 106 14.95 14.82 4.34
C ILE A 106 15.18 16.17 3.67
N PHE A 107 16.37 16.75 3.85
CA PHE A 107 16.77 17.97 3.16
C PHE A 107 18.23 17.88 2.70
N ILE A 108 18.56 18.69 1.69
CA ILE A 108 19.86 18.65 1.01
C ILE A 108 20.57 19.98 1.26
N VAL A 109 21.78 19.93 1.80
CA VAL A 109 22.62 21.10 2.02
C VAL A 109 23.80 21.06 1.03
N PRO A 110 23.92 22.05 0.12
CA PRO A 110 25.10 22.19 -0.72
C PRO A 110 26.26 22.72 0.12
N ILE A 111 27.38 21.99 0.14
CA ILE A 111 28.60 22.35 0.88
C ILE A 111 29.60 23.03 -0.07
N LYS A 112 29.90 22.40 -1.20
CA LYS A 112 30.80 22.92 -2.25
C LYS A 112 30.15 22.75 -3.62
N THR A 113 30.72 23.35 -4.66
CA THR A 113 30.20 23.36 -6.04
C THR A 113 29.71 21.99 -6.55
N ASN A 114 30.33 20.90 -6.13
CA ASN A 114 29.97 19.53 -6.54
C ASN A 114 29.59 18.59 -5.37
N ILE A 115 29.46 19.09 -4.14
CA ILE A 115 29.22 18.25 -2.96
C ILE A 115 27.97 18.72 -2.25
N THR A 116 26.95 17.86 -2.23
CA THR A 116 25.70 18.04 -1.51
C THR A 116 25.57 16.97 -0.44
N VAL A 117 25.21 17.32 0.79
CA VAL A 117 24.97 16.37 1.88
C VAL A 117 23.48 16.32 2.19
N GLU A 118 22.94 15.11 2.26
CA GLU A 118 21.56 14.88 2.69
C GLU A 118 21.50 14.65 4.21
N PHE A 119 20.51 15.27 4.86
CA PHE A 119 20.23 15.12 6.28
C PHE A 119 18.80 14.68 6.48
N LYS A 120 18.59 13.86 7.51
CA LYS A 120 17.27 13.42 7.99
C LYS A 120 17.01 14.04 9.36
N VAL A 121 15.86 14.66 9.52
CA VAL A 121 15.37 15.13 10.82
C VAL A 121 14.85 13.91 11.59
N ILE A 122 15.48 13.58 12.70
CA ILE A 122 15.09 12.43 13.53
C ILE A 122 14.10 12.86 14.58
N ASP A 123 14.38 13.98 15.24
CA ASP A 123 13.54 14.49 16.30
C ASP A 123 13.51 16.02 16.33
N THR A 124 12.42 16.57 16.85
CA THR A 124 12.17 18.00 16.97
C THR A 124 11.46 18.29 18.28
N GLU A 125 11.92 19.32 18.99
CA GLU A 125 11.24 19.85 20.17
C GLU A 125 10.74 21.26 19.87
N PRO A 126 9.41 21.52 19.83
CA PRO A 126 8.29 20.59 20.04
C PRO A 126 8.03 19.63 18.86
N SER A 127 7.55 18.42 19.18
CA SER A 127 7.19 17.38 18.20
C SER A 127 5.75 17.55 17.69
N PRO A 128 5.44 17.29 16.41
CA PRO A 128 6.30 16.69 15.38
C PRO A 128 6.92 17.69 14.39
N TYR A 129 6.78 19.00 14.61
CA TYR A 129 7.30 20.03 13.72
C TYR A 129 7.58 21.33 14.48
N CYS A 130 8.58 22.07 14.01
CA CYS A 130 8.97 23.35 14.59
C CYS A 130 9.60 24.28 13.53
N ILE A 131 9.65 25.58 13.83
CA ILE A 131 10.45 26.54 13.08
C ILE A 131 11.84 26.63 13.71
N VAL A 132 12.89 26.47 12.91
CA VAL A 132 14.27 26.62 13.38
C VAL A 132 14.59 28.11 13.46
N ALA A 133 14.72 28.61 14.69
CA ALA A 133 15.14 29.97 15.00
C ALA A 133 16.65 30.01 15.30
N PRO A 134 17.29 31.20 15.31
CA PRO A 134 18.72 31.32 15.64
C PRO A 134 19.09 30.79 17.05
N GLU A 135 18.12 30.76 17.96
CA GLU A 135 18.24 30.24 19.33
C GLU A 135 18.04 28.72 19.45
N THR A 136 17.57 28.06 18.39
CA THR A 136 17.33 26.61 18.38
C THR A 136 18.66 25.86 18.41
N ILE A 137 18.82 24.92 19.35
CA ILE A 137 20.00 24.06 19.45
C ILE A 137 19.92 22.99 18.37
N ILE A 138 20.97 22.86 17.54
CA ILE A 138 21.02 21.87 16.47
C ILE A 138 22.05 20.80 16.77
N ASP A 139 21.58 19.58 17.01
CA ASP A 139 22.46 18.45 17.29
C ASP A 139 22.66 17.57 16.07
N CYS A 140 23.93 17.34 15.76
CA CYS A 140 24.38 16.46 14.68
C CYS A 140 25.15 15.23 15.21
N GLU A 141 25.04 14.95 16.51
CA GLU A 141 25.79 13.87 17.16
C GLU A 141 25.08 12.52 17.00
N GLY A 142 25.74 11.56 16.36
CA GLY A 142 25.19 10.21 16.19
C GLY A 142 25.84 9.43 15.06
N GLU A 143 25.44 8.17 14.91
CA GLU A 143 25.83 7.37 13.76
C GLU A 143 25.05 7.84 12.52
N PRO A 144 25.71 7.96 11.36
CA PRO A 144 25.02 8.39 10.14
C PRO A 144 23.92 7.39 9.79
N VAL A 145 22.79 7.91 9.33
CA VAL A 145 21.66 7.06 8.96
C VAL A 145 22.01 6.33 7.66
N GLU A 146 22.05 5.01 7.70
CA GLU A 146 22.18 4.23 6.48
C GLU A 146 20.92 4.41 5.65
N ARG A 147 21.09 4.72 4.36
CA ARG A 147 19.97 4.64 3.42
C ARG A 147 19.72 3.15 3.20
N GLU A 148 18.86 2.54 4.01
CA GLU A 148 18.39 1.20 3.72
C GLU A 148 17.95 1.17 2.26
N ILE A 149 18.39 0.16 1.50
CA ILE A 149 18.00 -0.03 0.09
C ILE A 149 16.45 -0.19 -0.04
N GLY A 150 15.74 -0.29 1.10
CA GLY A 150 14.28 -0.21 1.27
C GLY A 150 13.70 1.16 1.67
N GLU A 151 14.46 2.11 2.23
CA GLU A 151 13.98 3.45 2.62
C GLU A 151 13.82 4.41 1.43
N SER A 152 14.27 4.03 0.23
CA SER A 152 13.61 4.46 -1.03
C SER A 152 12.25 3.73 -1.19
N SER A 153 11.40 3.91 -0.20
CA SER A 153 9.95 4.23 -0.18
C SER A 153 9.26 4.76 -1.45
N ILE A 154 9.81 4.44 -2.61
CA ILE A 154 9.06 4.09 -3.78
C ILE A 154 8.37 2.73 -3.52
N ASN A 155 8.93 1.81 -2.72
CA ASN A 155 8.49 0.40 -2.58
C ASN A 155 7.27 0.10 -1.73
N GLU A 156 6.69 1.10 -1.08
CA GLU A 156 5.39 0.92 -0.41
C GLU A 156 4.35 0.72 -1.52
N VAL A 157 3.68 -0.44 -1.53
CA VAL A 157 2.63 -0.73 -2.50
C VAL A 157 1.40 0.01 -2.02
N ASP A 158 0.97 1.00 -2.79
CA ASP A 158 -0.21 1.78 -2.45
C ASP A 158 -1.48 1.11 -2.97
N PHE A 159 -2.60 1.52 -2.40
CA PHE A 159 -3.92 1.11 -2.86
C PHE A 159 -4.19 1.49 -4.33
N ASP A 160 -3.51 2.53 -4.82
CA ASP A 160 -3.57 2.98 -6.21
C ASP A 160 -2.72 2.11 -7.16
N ASP A 161 -1.73 1.38 -6.63
CA ASP A 161 -0.90 0.49 -7.43
C ASP A 161 -1.64 -0.82 -7.77
N ILE A 162 -2.64 -1.22 -6.99
CA ILE A 162 -3.43 -2.45 -7.24
C ILE A 162 -4.37 -2.22 -8.44
N GLY A 163 -4.08 -2.81 -9.60
CA GLY A 163 -4.97 -2.70 -10.77
C GLY A 163 -6.09 -3.75 -10.78
N GLY A 164 -7.22 -3.43 -11.42
CA GLY A 164 -8.29 -4.37 -11.79
C GLY A 164 -9.11 -4.99 -10.65
N MET A 165 -8.97 -4.51 -9.41
CA MET A 165 -9.76 -4.95 -8.26
C MET A 165 -10.60 -3.80 -7.66
N GLU A 166 -11.14 -2.91 -8.49
CA GLU A 166 -11.83 -1.71 -7.98
C GLU A 166 -13.10 -2.02 -7.20
N ASP A 167 -13.87 -3.02 -7.61
CA ASP A 167 -15.07 -3.46 -6.89
C ASP A 167 -14.71 -3.96 -5.48
N ILE A 168 -13.69 -4.82 -5.37
CA ILE A 168 -13.19 -5.35 -4.10
C ILE A 168 -12.69 -4.23 -3.20
N LYS A 169 -12.01 -3.26 -3.79
CA LYS A 169 -11.47 -2.10 -3.09
C LYS A 169 -12.57 -1.19 -2.54
N GLU A 170 -13.63 -0.96 -3.30
CA GLU A 170 -14.79 -0.18 -2.87
C GLU A 170 -15.52 -0.87 -1.72
N VAL A 171 -15.78 -2.17 -1.86
CA VAL A 171 -16.37 -3.00 -0.80
C VAL A 171 -15.53 -2.97 0.47
N LEU A 172 -14.20 -3.10 0.35
CA LEU A 172 -13.30 -3.04 1.51
C LEU A 172 -13.29 -1.65 2.15
N LYS A 173 -13.30 -0.56 1.35
CA LYS A 173 -13.40 0.82 1.85
C LYS A 173 -14.71 1.04 2.60
N GLU A 174 -15.82 0.53 2.08
CA GLU A 174 -17.13 0.64 2.70
C GLU A 174 -17.13 -0.03 4.08
N PHE A 175 -16.66 -1.28 4.19
CA PHE A 175 -16.62 -1.99 5.47
C PHE A 175 -15.72 -1.28 6.50
N ILE A 176 -14.54 -0.83 6.09
CA ILE A 176 -13.63 -0.10 6.97
C ILE A 176 -14.24 1.24 7.41
N LEU A 177 -14.93 1.94 6.51
CA LEU A 177 -15.60 3.20 6.82
C LEU A 177 -16.76 2.98 7.80
N CYS A 178 -17.56 1.94 7.58
CA CYS A 178 -18.66 1.53 8.46
C CYS A 178 -18.17 1.22 9.87
N SER A 179 -17.08 0.48 10.00
CA SER A 179 -16.50 0.13 11.30
C SER A 179 -15.76 1.28 12.02
N ASN A 180 -15.46 2.40 11.37
CA ASN A 180 -14.62 3.44 11.98
C ASN A 180 -15.35 4.79 12.16
N VAL A 181 -16.18 5.14 11.18
CA VAL A 181 -16.91 6.42 11.13
C VAL A 181 -18.37 6.25 11.58
N TYR A 182 -19.00 5.11 11.33
CA TYR A 182 -20.43 4.90 11.61
C TYR A 182 -20.72 4.14 12.92
N ASP A 183 -19.71 3.78 13.72
CA ASP A 183 -19.91 3.10 15.01
C ASP A 183 -20.98 3.77 15.88
N GLU A 184 -20.96 5.09 16.01
CA GLU A 184 -21.96 5.82 16.82
C GLU A 184 -23.38 5.69 16.25
N ARG A 185 -23.53 5.59 14.92
CA ARG A 185 -24.83 5.41 14.28
C ARG A 185 -25.35 4.01 14.55
N TYR A 186 -24.53 2.97 14.38
CA TYR A 186 -24.90 1.58 14.69
C TYR A 186 -25.27 1.41 16.17
N ILE A 187 -24.48 1.99 17.08
CA ILE A 187 -24.75 1.96 18.52
C ILE A 187 -26.09 2.63 18.86
N ARG A 188 -26.45 3.75 18.20
CA ARG A 188 -27.78 4.39 18.38
C ARG A 188 -28.94 3.49 17.97
N PHE A 189 -28.74 2.63 16.98
CA PHE A 189 -29.72 1.64 16.56
C PHE A 189 -29.66 0.33 17.36
N GLY A 190 -28.79 0.22 18.37
CA GLY A 190 -28.62 -0.99 19.17
C GLY A 190 -27.97 -2.14 18.40
N MET A 191 -27.34 -1.85 17.25
CA MET A 191 -26.68 -2.83 16.40
C MET A 191 -25.16 -2.81 16.63
N ALA A 192 -24.54 -3.99 16.61
CA ALA A 192 -23.09 -4.11 16.64
C ALA A 192 -22.52 -3.92 15.21
N PRO A 193 -21.45 -3.10 15.03
CA PRO A 193 -20.78 -3.00 13.74
C PRO A 193 -20.01 -4.29 13.42
N SER A 194 -19.85 -4.57 12.12
CA SER A 194 -18.97 -5.63 11.62
C SER A 194 -17.53 -5.38 12.07
N ARG A 195 -16.86 -6.39 12.61
CA ARG A 195 -15.50 -6.24 13.19
C ARG A 195 -14.40 -6.79 12.32
N GLY A 196 -14.72 -7.57 11.30
CA GLY A 196 -13.67 -8.06 10.43
C GLY A 196 -14.10 -8.64 9.11
N VAL A 197 -13.13 -8.63 8.20
CA VAL A 197 -13.23 -9.13 6.83
C VAL A 197 -12.22 -10.26 6.66
N LEU A 198 -12.67 -11.39 6.10
CA LEU A 198 -11.80 -12.44 5.60
C LEU A 198 -11.67 -12.34 4.08
N LEU A 199 -10.45 -12.13 3.61
CA LEU A 199 -10.08 -12.23 2.22
C LEU A 199 -9.75 -13.69 1.89
N TYR A 200 -10.28 -14.24 0.80
CA TYR A 200 -9.89 -15.57 0.35
C TYR A 200 -9.81 -15.65 -1.17
N GLY A 201 -8.94 -16.52 -1.68
CA GLY A 201 -8.74 -16.66 -3.12
C GLY A 201 -7.83 -17.83 -3.47
N PRO A 202 -7.64 -18.09 -4.77
CA PRO A 202 -6.72 -19.12 -5.23
C PRO A 202 -5.27 -18.73 -4.91
N PRO A 203 -4.39 -19.72 -4.68
CA PRO A 203 -3.02 -19.47 -4.23
C PRO A 203 -2.25 -18.59 -5.19
N GLY A 204 -1.57 -17.57 -4.63
CA GLY A 204 -0.72 -16.65 -5.40
C GLY A 204 -1.45 -15.44 -5.98
N CYS A 205 -2.75 -15.27 -5.69
CA CYS A 205 -3.44 -13.98 -5.84
C CYS A 205 -3.14 -13.05 -4.66
N ASP A 206 -2.97 -13.63 -3.48
CA ASP A 206 -2.47 -13.00 -2.28
C ASP A 206 -0.94 -12.90 -2.30
N ASN A 207 -0.39 -11.76 -1.89
CA ASN A 207 1.04 -11.60 -1.62
C ASN A 207 1.52 -12.40 -0.38
N LEU A 208 0.68 -13.30 0.15
CA LEU A 208 1.05 -14.22 1.21
C LEU A 208 2.03 -15.23 0.64
N ARG A 209 3.32 -14.91 0.76
CA ARG A 209 4.37 -15.91 0.62
C ARG A 209 4.08 -16.99 1.65
N ASP A 210 3.92 -18.22 1.21
CA ASP A 210 3.95 -19.40 2.07
C ASP A 210 5.31 -19.40 2.78
N ASN A 211 5.38 -18.74 3.93
CA ASN A 211 6.40 -19.05 4.91
C ASN A 211 6.05 -20.47 5.34
N ASN A 212 6.87 -21.43 4.94
CA ASN A 212 6.81 -22.83 5.38
C ASN A 212 6.94 -22.87 6.91
N VAL A 213 5.86 -22.55 7.61
CA VAL A 213 5.65 -22.98 8.98
C VAL A 213 5.32 -24.46 8.85
N PRO A 214 6.14 -25.38 9.37
CA PRO A 214 5.86 -26.81 9.27
C PRO A 214 4.55 -27.11 10.00
N TYR A 215 3.46 -27.21 9.25
CA TYR A 215 2.13 -27.54 9.72
C TYR A 215 2.02 -29.06 9.91
N GLY A 216 2.58 -29.53 11.01
CA GLY A 216 2.03 -30.65 11.73
C GLY A 216 1.97 -30.22 13.18
N ASN A 217 0.77 -30.00 13.74
CA ASN A 217 0.43 -30.19 15.15
C ASN A 217 -0.89 -29.49 15.50
N LYS A 218 -1.70 -30.17 16.33
CA LYS A 218 -2.91 -29.68 17.04
C LYS A 218 -2.72 -28.34 17.79
N SER A 219 -1.49 -27.82 17.87
CA SER A 219 -1.16 -26.53 18.46
C SER A 219 -1.60 -25.35 17.58
N SER A 220 -1.58 -25.44 16.25
CA SER A 220 -2.01 -24.33 15.39
C SER A 220 -3.52 -24.09 15.47
N GLU A 221 -4.32 -25.15 15.60
CA GLU A 221 -5.77 -25.07 15.83
C GLU A 221 -6.09 -24.44 17.21
N ARG A 222 -5.26 -24.71 18.23
CA ARG A 222 -5.40 -24.05 19.54
C ARG A 222 -5.14 -22.55 19.46
N LEU A 223 -4.18 -22.12 18.63
CA LEU A 223 -3.91 -20.70 18.41
C LEU A 223 -5.08 -20.00 17.72
N ILE A 224 -5.72 -20.65 16.74
CA ILE A 224 -6.91 -20.10 16.07
C ILE A 224 -8.05 -19.92 17.09
N ASN A 225 -8.33 -20.95 17.89
CA ASN A 225 -9.35 -20.87 18.94
C ASN A 225 -9.03 -19.80 19.99
N GLN A 226 -7.75 -19.59 20.31
CA GLN A 226 -7.33 -18.52 21.20
C GLN A 226 -7.59 -17.14 20.60
N ILE A 227 -7.21 -16.92 19.33
CA ILE A 227 -7.47 -15.66 18.63
C ILE A 227 -8.98 -15.38 18.60
N ILE A 228 -9.79 -16.39 18.31
CA ILE A 228 -11.26 -16.28 18.30
C ILE A 228 -11.80 -15.81 19.66
N ASN A 229 -11.32 -16.40 20.76
CA ASN A 229 -11.74 -16.02 22.11
C ASN A 229 -11.33 -14.58 22.45
N GLU A 230 -10.14 -14.15 22.01
CA GLU A 230 -9.71 -12.76 22.19
C GLU A 230 -10.59 -11.79 21.40
N ILE A 231 -11.01 -12.14 20.17
CA ILE A 231 -11.91 -11.31 19.34
C ILE A 231 -13.27 -11.11 20.02
N ASP A 232 -13.83 -12.17 20.61
CA ASP A 232 -15.08 -12.09 21.36
C ASP A 232 -14.94 -11.24 22.64
N GLY A 233 -13.75 -11.25 23.26
CA GLY A 233 -13.43 -10.47 24.46
C GLY A 233 -13.28 -8.96 24.23
N ILE A 234 -13.28 -8.50 22.96
CA ILE A 234 -13.07 -7.09 22.65
C ILE A 234 -14.32 -6.27 22.99
N ASN A 235 -14.15 -5.32 23.91
CA ASN A 235 -15.16 -4.32 24.24
C ASN A 235 -15.36 -3.32 23.09
N TYR A 236 -16.61 -2.88 22.87
CA TYR A 236 -17.00 -1.90 21.84
C TYR A 236 -16.34 -0.52 21.93
N LYS A 237 -15.56 -0.25 22.98
CA LYS A 237 -14.83 1.02 23.14
C LYS A 237 -13.55 1.08 22.32
N ILE A 238 -12.97 -0.08 21.96
CA ILE A 238 -11.76 -0.15 21.15
C ILE A 238 -12.19 -0.29 19.69
N LYS A 239 -11.85 0.71 18.87
CA LYS A 239 -12.04 0.67 17.43
C LYS A 239 -10.99 -0.25 16.80
N LEU A 240 -11.25 -1.55 16.81
CA LEU A 240 -10.42 -2.55 16.15
C LEU A 240 -11.18 -3.17 14.99
N PHE A 241 -10.58 -3.12 13.81
CA PHE A 241 -11.05 -3.81 12.61
C PHE A 241 -10.02 -4.87 12.20
N ILE A 242 -10.47 -6.10 12.01
CA ILE A 242 -9.60 -7.25 11.76
C ILE A 242 -9.72 -7.66 10.30
N ILE A 243 -8.58 -7.77 9.61
CA ILE A 243 -8.53 -8.30 8.24
C ILE A 243 -7.74 -9.61 8.28
N GLY A 244 -8.40 -10.70 7.91
CA GLY A 244 -7.77 -12.00 7.72
C GLY A 244 -7.59 -12.28 6.22
N ALA A 245 -6.60 -13.11 5.86
CA ALA A 245 -6.43 -13.63 4.51
C ALA A 245 -6.16 -15.14 4.56
N THR A 246 -6.79 -15.92 3.68
CA THR A 246 -6.53 -17.36 3.55
C THR A 246 -6.63 -17.82 2.09
N ASN A 247 -5.71 -18.67 1.67
CA ASN A 247 -5.80 -19.39 0.41
C ASN A 247 -6.61 -20.69 0.53
N ARG A 248 -6.99 -21.11 1.75
CA ARG A 248 -7.69 -22.38 2.02
C ARG A 248 -8.84 -22.14 3.00
N PRO A 249 -9.98 -21.61 2.52
CA PRO A 249 -11.12 -21.35 3.39
C PRO A 249 -11.73 -22.66 3.94
N ASP A 250 -11.62 -23.78 3.22
CA ASP A 250 -12.09 -25.10 3.65
C ASP A 250 -11.46 -25.61 4.96
N ARG A 251 -10.32 -25.02 5.37
CA ARG A 251 -9.61 -25.39 6.62
C ARG A 251 -10.02 -24.54 7.81
N LEU A 252 -10.84 -23.51 7.62
CA LEU A 252 -11.28 -22.65 8.69
C LEU A 252 -12.58 -23.18 9.28
N ASP A 253 -12.66 -23.14 10.61
CA ASP A 253 -13.88 -23.47 11.31
C ASP A 253 -14.97 -22.42 11.04
N GLU A 254 -16.20 -22.88 10.82
CA GLU A 254 -17.35 -22.02 10.54
C GLU A 254 -17.63 -20.98 11.64
N ILE A 255 -17.14 -21.23 12.85
CA ILE A 255 -17.31 -20.34 14.01
C ILE A 255 -16.64 -18.97 13.77
N ILE A 256 -15.64 -18.90 12.89
CA ILE A 256 -14.96 -17.65 12.54
C ILE A 256 -15.89 -16.69 11.78
N PHE A 257 -16.85 -17.22 11.02
CA PHE A 257 -17.77 -16.44 10.18
C PHE A 257 -18.97 -15.86 10.94
N ARG A 258 -19.10 -16.15 12.24
CA ARG A 258 -20.24 -15.66 13.03
C ARG A 258 -20.21 -14.13 13.17
N PRO A 259 -21.39 -13.48 13.24
CA PRO A 259 -21.49 -12.05 13.50
C PRO A 259 -20.69 -11.62 14.74
N GLY A 260 -19.90 -10.55 14.62
CA GLY A 260 -19.01 -10.05 15.68
C GLY A 260 -17.55 -10.53 15.59
N ARG A 261 -17.22 -11.43 14.66
CA ARG A 261 -15.84 -11.91 14.37
C ARG A 261 -15.39 -11.51 12.97
N LEU A 262 -15.23 -12.47 12.05
CA LEU A 262 -14.97 -12.25 10.62
C LEU A 262 -16.26 -12.49 9.83
N ASP A 263 -17.24 -11.62 10.07
CA ASP A 263 -18.58 -11.73 9.51
C ASP A 263 -18.62 -11.42 8.01
N GLN A 264 -17.67 -10.63 7.50
CA GLN A 264 -17.57 -10.30 6.08
C GLN A 264 -16.53 -11.19 5.39
N THR A 265 -16.86 -11.67 4.19
CA THR A 265 -15.95 -12.51 3.38
C THR A 265 -15.86 -11.96 1.98
N ILE A 266 -14.66 -11.67 1.51
CA ILE A 266 -14.40 -11.13 0.18
C ILE A 266 -13.58 -12.15 -0.61
N TYR A 267 -14.11 -12.55 -1.76
CA TYR A 267 -13.40 -13.38 -2.71
C TYR A 267 -12.44 -12.53 -3.57
N ILE A 268 -11.18 -12.95 -3.67
CA ILE A 268 -10.17 -12.36 -4.53
C ILE A 268 -9.99 -13.28 -5.75
N PRO A 269 -10.47 -12.87 -6.94
CA PRO A 269 -10.28 -13.63 -8.16
C PRO A 269 -8.84 -13.47 -8.68
N LEU A 270 -8.53 -14.24 -9.73
CA LEU A 270 -7.30 -14.07 -10.50
C LEU A 270 -7.27 -12.69 -11.18
N PRO A 271 -6.07 -12.13 -11.41
CA PRO A 271 -5.96 -10.79 -11.97
C PRO A 271 -6.40 -10.73 -13.44
N ASP A 272 -7.26 -9.77 -13.75
CA ASP A 272 -7.63 -9.36 -15.12
C ASP A 272 -6.44 -8.78 -15.89
N GLU A 273 -6.59 -8.58 -17.20
CA GLU A 273 -5.51 -8.03 -18.04
C GLU A 273 -5.01 -6.66 -17.55
N THR A 274 -5.91 -5.80 -17.10
CA THR A 274 -5.59 -4.49 -16.50
C THR A 274 -4.82 -4.65 -15.19
N ALA A 275 -5.21 -5.60 -14.34
CA ALA A 275 -4.52 -5.95 -13.11
C ALA A 275 -3.12 -6.51 -13.40
N ARG A 276 -2.99 -7.43 -14.36
CA ARG A 276 -1.70 -8.01 -14.76
C ARG A 276 -0.74 -6.95 -15.28
N TYR A 277 -1.23 -6.01 -16.09
CA TYR A 277 -0.45 -4.87 -16.54
C TYR A 277 0.06 -4.02 -15.37
N ALA A 278 -0.80 -3.72 -14.40
CA ALA A 278 -0.42 -2.98 -13.19
C ALA A 278 0.64 -3.74 -12.36
N ILE A 279 0.44 -5.05 -12.14
CA ILE A 279 1.39 -5.91 -11.41
C ILE A 279 2.76 -5.92 -12.10
N LEU A 280 2.80 -6.08 -13.43
CA LEU A 280 4.04 -6.03 -14.21
C LEU A 280 4.73 -4.67 -14.06
N LYS A 281 3.96 -3.58 -14.12
CA LYS A 281 4.48 -2.21 -13.97
C LYS A 281 5.07 -1.97 -12.57
N ILE A 282 4.46 -2.50 -11.51
CA ILE A 282 4.98 -2.41 -10.13
C ILE A 282 6.24 -3.25 -9.99
N ALA A 283 6.20 -4.50 -10.46
CA ALA A 283 7.30 -5.44 -10.35
C ALA A 283 8.56 -4.93 -11.07
N LEU A 284 8.38 -4.30 -12.23
CA LEU A 284 9.46 -3.78 -13.05
C LEU A 284 9.79 -2.30 -12.79
N ARG A 285 9.14 -1.66 -11.81
CA ARG A 285 9.32 -0.22 -11.54
C ARG A 285 10.77 0.18 -11.23
N LYS A 286 11.56 -0.73 -10.65
CA LYS A 286 12.99 -0.52 -10.37
C LYS A 286 13.92 -0.94 -11.50
N CYS A 287 13.41 -1.67 -12.48
CA CYS A 287 14.21 -2.25 -13.53
C CYS A 287 14.28 -1.29 -14.71
N SER A 288 15.49 -1.06 -15.23
CA SER A 288 15.67 -0.37 -16.49
C SER A 288 15.27 -1.30 -17.63
N LEU A 289 14.17 -0.97 -18.31
CA LEU A 289 13.65 -1.75 -19.44
C LEU A 289 14.20 -1.21 -20.76
N ALA A 290 14.59 -2.12 -21.67
CA ALA A 290 14.86 -1.77 -23.05
C ALA A 290 13.56 -1.31 -23.74
N LYS A 291 13.70 -0.45 -24.77
CA LYS A 291 12.56 0.02 -25.58
C LYS A 291 11.80 -1.10 -26.28
N ASP A 292 12.43 -2.26 -26.44
CA ASP A 292 11.89 -3.42 -27.14
C ASP A 292 10.91 -4.26 -26.28
N VAL A 293 10.70 -3.90 -25.01
CA VAL A 293 9.86 -4.67 -24.07
C VAL A 293 8.48 -4.03 -23.93
N ASP A 294 7.49 -4.65 -24.58
CA ASP A 294 6.08 -4.25 -24.48
C ASP A 294 5.37 -4.91 -23.30
N ILE A 295 5.16 -4.14 -22.22
CA ILE A 295 4.47 -4.61 -21.00
C ILE A 295 3.03 -5.03 -21.27
N LYS A 296 2.34 -4.38 -22.22
CA LYS A 296 0.96 -4.71 -22.59
C LYS A 296 0.87 -6.10 -23.21
N LEU A 297 1.78 -6.43 -24.12
CA LEU A 297 1.82 -7.74 -24.76
C LEU A 297 2.12 -8.84 -23.73
N LEU A 298 3.03 -8.58 -22.78
CA LEU A 298 3.27 -9.50 -21.66
C LEU A 298 2.00 -9.75 -20.83
N ALA A 299 1.19 -8.72 -20.56
CA ALA A 299 -0.07 -8.87 -19.82
C ALA A 299 -1.11 -9.74 -20.56
N THR A 300 -1.16 -9.66 -21.89
CA THR A 300 -2.04 -10.51 -22.71
C THR A 300 -1.56 -11.97 -22.74
N VAL A 301 -0.25 -12.19 -22.89
CA VAL A 301 0.35 -13.55 -22.94
C VAL A 301 0.21 -14.28 -21.60
N LEU A 302 0.33 -13.56 -20.49
CA LEU A 302 0.23 -14.11 -19.13
C LEU A 302 -1.21 -14.32 -18.66
N CYS A 303 -2.13 -14.64 -19.57
CA CYS A 303 -3.51 -14.94 -19.25
C CYS A 303 -3.62 -16.12 -18.27
N GLY A 304 -4.51 -16.00 -17.28
CA GLY A 304 -4.69 -16.99 -16.21
C GLY A 304 -3.53 -17.10 -15.22
N GLY A 305 -2.48 -16.28 -15.34
CA GLY A 305 -1.36 -16.26 -14.40
C GLY A 305 -1.74 -15.58 -13.08
N SER A 306 -1.35 -16.19 -11.96
CA SER A 306 -1.46 -15.57 -10.63
C SER A 306 -0.44 -14.43 -10.45
N SER A 307 -0.70 -13.49 -9.52
CA SER A 307 0.21 -12.38 -9.20
C SER A 307 1.62 -12.87 -8.85
N ALA A 308 1.72 -13.95 -8.06
CA ALA A 308 2.99 -14.59 -7.71
C ALA A 308 3.74 -15.12 -8.94
N SER A 309 3.01 -15.72 -9.87
CA SER A 309 3.57 -16.27 -11.11
C SER A 309 4.13 -15.17 -12.02
N ILE A 310 3.41 -14.06 -12.14
CA ILE A 310 3.83 -12.89 -12.93
C ILE A 310 5.11 -12.28 -12.34
N ILE A 311 5.15 -12.11 -11.01
CA ILE A 311 6.33 -11.61 -10.31
C ILE A 311 7.52 -12.56 -10.48
N GLU A 312 7.29 -13.88 -10.46
CA GLU A 312 8.33 -14.88 -10.66
C GLU A 312 8.93 -14.80 -12.07
N ILE A 313 8.12 -14.55 -13.11
CA ILE A 313 8.63 -14.33 -14.47
C ILE A 313 9.53 -13.08 -14.51
N CYS A 314 9.10 -11.99 -13.89
CA CYS A 314 9.93 -10.77 -13.80
C CYS A 314 11.25 -11.05 -13.07
N ARG A 315 11.23 -11.79 -11.96
CA ARG A 315 12.45 -12.17 -11.23
C ARG A 315 13.38 -13.04 -12.07
N ARG A 316 12.83 -13.98 -12.84
CA ARG A 316 13.62 -14.82 -13.75
C ARG A 316 14.24 -14.01 -14.88
N ALA A 317 13.51 -13.07 -15.46
CA ALA A 317 14.05 -12.16 -16.49
C ALA A 317 15.20 -11.30 -15.92
N VAL A 318 15.04 -10.76 -14.71
CA VAL A 318 16.13 -10.04 -14.00
C VAL A 318 17.34 -10.95 -13.78
N LYS A 319 17.12 -12.19 -13.34
CA LYS A 319 18.20 -13.16 -13.11
C LYS A 319 18.93 -13.52 -14.41
N ALA A 320 18.21 -13.69 -15.52
CA ALA A 320 18.80 -13.92 -16.83
C ALA A 320 19.65 -12.73 -17.30
N ALA A 321 19.18 -11.51 -17.06
CA ALA A 321 19.93 -10.29 -17.36
C ALA A 321 21.23 -10.19 -16.53
N ILE A 322 21.18 -10.53 -15.24
CA ILE A 322 22.37 -10.58 -14.37
C ILE A 322 23.36 -11.64 -14.87
N HIS A 323 22.89 -12.84 -15.21
CA HIS A 323 23.76 -13.89 -15.75
C HIS A 323 24.47 -13.43 -17.04
N GLN A 324 23.76 -12.77 -17.96
CA GLN A 324 24.37 -12.25 -19.18
C GLN A 324 25.42 -11.16 -18.89
N LEU A 325 25.18 -10.28 -17.90
CA LEU A 325 26.18 -9.30 -17.49
C LEU A 325 27.43 -9.97 -16.93
N THR A 326 27.28 -10.91 -16.01
CA THR A 326 28.42 -11.62 -15.41
C THR A 326 29.22 -12.42 -16.45
N GLU A 327 28.55 -13.05 -17.41
CA GLU A 327 29.23 -13.74 -18.52
C GLU A 327 30.02 -12.78 -19.41
N ASN A 328 29.50 -11.58 -19.66
CA ASN A 328 30.19 -10.56 -20.44
C ASN A 328 31.39 -10.00 -19.67
N GLU A 329 31.24 -9.71 -18.37
CA GLU A 329 32.34 -9.29 -17.50
C GLU A 329 33.49 -10.31 -17.51
N GLN A 330 33.18 -11.61 -17.34
CA GLN A 330 34.19 -12.68 -17.39
C GLN A 330 34.91 -12.77 -18.74
N LYS A 331 34.18 -12.61 -19.87
CA LYS A 331 34.79 -12.59 -21.22
C LYS A 331 35.68 -11.36 -21.42
N MET A 332 35.29 -10.20 -20.90
CA MET A 332 36.06 -8.96 -20.99
C MET A 332 37.32 -9.02 -20.12
N GLU A 333 37.24 -9.58 -18.92
CA GLU A 333 38.38 -9.85 -18.03
C GLU A 333 39.43 -10.74 -18.70
N GLN A 334 38.99 -11.77 -19.43
CA GLN A 334 39.88 -12.65 -20.21
C GLN A 334 40.60 -11.91 -21.35
N SER A 335 40.03 -10.81 -21.86
CA SER A 335 40.58 -10.02 -22.99
C SER A 335 41.50 -8.86 -22.59
N LYS A 336 41.64 -8.55 -21.28
CA LYS A 336 42.49 -7.49 -20.69
C LYS A 336 42.56 -6.16 -21.49
N GLN A 337 41.65 -5.24 -21.17
CA GLN A 337 41.96 -3.82 -21.04
C GLN A 337 41.26 -3.28 -19.78
N ASN A 338 42.06 -2.70 -18.88
CA ASN A 338 41.57 -1.92 -17.74
C ASN A 338 40.83 -0.69 -18.26
N ASN A 339 39.54 -0.58 -17.97
CA ASN A 339 38.87 0.70 -17.93
C ASN A 339 37.90 0.73 -16.75
N ASP A 340 37.80 1.92 -16.15
CA ASP A 340 37.03 2.23 -14.95
C ASP A 340 35.65 1.61 -14.97
N SER A 341 35.30 1.03 -13.82
CA SER A 341 34.03 0.42 -13.47
C SER A 341 32.90 1.44 -13.48
N ASN A 342 32.47 1.83 -14.68
CA ASN A 342 31.11 2.28 -14.89
C ASN A 342 30.22 1.06 -14.74
N VAL A 343 29.53 0.97 -13.60
CA VAL A 343 28.40 0.05 -13.42
C VAL A 343 27.47 0.27 -14.61
N THR A 344 27.51 -0.61 -15.60
CA THR A 344 26.57 -0.55 -16.71
C THR A 344 25.21 -0.83 -16.12
N ASP A 345 24.29 0.13 -16.23
CA ASP A 345 22.92 -0.06 -15.77
C ASP A 345 22.38 -1.38 -16.31
N LEU A 346 21.85 -2.21 -15.42
CA LEU A 346 21.23 -3.49 -15.78
C LEU A 346 19.98 -3.20 -16.62
N ILE A 347 20.10 -3.32 -17.95
CA ILE A 347 18.97 -3.16 -18.87
C ILE A 347 18.41 -4.52 -19.23
N ILE A 348 17.12 -4.72 -18.94
CA ILE A 348 16.38 -5.94 -19.29
C ILE A 348 15.89 -5.84 -20.72
N LYS A 349 16.27 -6.81 -21.54
CA LYS A 349 15.90 -6.93 -22.96
C LYS A 349 14.76 -7.93 -23.15
N ARG A 350 14.16 -7.90 -24.35
CA ARG A 350 13.12 -8.85 -24.78
C ARG A 350 13.58 -10.31 -24.67
N GLU A 351 14.84 -10.60 -25.04
CA GLU A 351 15.43 -11.94 -24.98
C GLU A 351 15.36 -12.56 -23.58
N HIS A 352 15.52 -11.76 -22.52
CA HIS A 352 15.44 -12.24 -21.14
C HIS A 352 14.03 -12.71 -20.77
N PHE A 353 13.00 -12.03 -21.28
CA PHE A 353 11.61 -12.43 -21.07
C PHE A 353 11.26 -13.67 -21.89
N GLU A 354 11.78 -13.81 -23.11
CA GLU A 354 11.60 -15.02 -23.93
C GLU A 354 12.23 -16.25 -23.25
N GLN A 355 13.44 -16.11 -22.70
CA GLN A 355 14.08 -17.14 -21.88
C GLN A 355 13.28 -17.47 -20.61
N ALA A 356 12.76 -16.45 -19.92
CA ALA A 356 11.95 -16.65 -18.72
C ALA A 356 10.63 -17.37 -19.01
N MET A 357 10.00 -17.09 -20.15
CA MET A 357 8.76 -17.71 -20.60
C MET A 357 8.95 -19.17 -21.05
N ALA A 358 10.12 -19.56 -21.55
CA ALA A 358 10.39 -20.94 -21.98
C ALA A 358 10.21 -21.96 -20.84
N TYR A 359 10.52 -21.55 -19.60
CA TYR A 359 10.40 -22.37 -18.40
C TYR A 359 9.12 -22.10 -17.59
N TYR A 360 8.18 -21.34 -18.16
CA TYR A 360 6.90 -21.07 -17.51
C TYR A 360 5.93 -22.22 -17.80
N PRO A 361 5.42 -22.93 -16.76
CA PRO A 361 4.38 -23.91 -16.98
C PRO A 361 3.18 -23.19 -17.62
N ARG A 362 2.65 -23.72 -18.73
CA ARG A 362 1.43 -23.18 -19.34
C ARG A 362 0.33 -23.21 -18.28
N CYS A 363 -0.01 -22.06 -17.71
CA CYS A 363 -0.92 -21.91 -16.57
C CYS A 363 -2.37 -22.33 -16.83
N CYS A 364 -2.66 -22.94 -17.98
CA CYS A 364 -4.01 -23.10 -18.50
C CYS A 364 -4.73 -24.36 -17.98
N GLU A 365 -4.03 -25.39 -17.48
CA GLU A 365 -4.67 -26.70 -17.23
C GLU A 365 -4.83 -27.07 -15.74
N ALA A 366 -3.83 -26.81 -14.89
CA ALA A 366 -3.90 -27.20 -13.48
C ALA A 366 -4.74 -26.23 -12.61
N LEU A 367 -4.96 -24.99 -13.07
CA LEU A 367 -5.60 -23.95 -12.28
C LEU A 367 -7.14 -23.98 -12.39
N ASN A 368 -7.70 -24.45 -13.51
CA ASN A 368 -9.15 -24.45 -13.77
C ASN A 368 -9.95 -25.32 -12.79
N THR A 369 -9.37 -26.44 -12.33
CA THR A 369 -10.03 -27.31 -11.35
C THR A 369 -10.07 -26.70 -9.96
N ASP A 370 -9.06 -25.90 -9.58
CA ASP A 370 -9.03 -25.23 -8.28
C ASP A 370 -9.85 -23.94 -8.30
N ILE A 371 -9.83 -23.16 -9.39
CA ILE A 371 -10.67 -21.95 -9.55
C ILE A 371 -12.15 -22.27 -9.32
N ARG A 372 -12.67 -23.33 -9.97
CA ARG A 372 -14.07 -23.74 -9.82
C ARG A 372 -14.45 -24.04 -8.37
N LYS A 373 -13.54 -24.60 -7.57
CA LYS A 373 -13.82 -24.86 -6.14
C LYS A 373 -14.03 -23.55 -5.39
N TYR A 374 -13.21 -22.54 -5.65
CA TYR A 374 -13.34 -21.24 -5.02
C TYR A 374 -14.60 -20.49 -5.49
N GLU A 375 -14.98 -20.60 -6.76
CA GLU A 375 -16.23 -20.03 -7.28
C GLU A 375 -17.46 -20.69 -6.66
N ILE A 376 -17.48 -22.03 -6.58
CA ILE A 376 -18.55 -22.78 -5.92
C ILE A 376 -18.61 -22.42 -4.43
N PHE A 377 -17.47 -22.32 -3.76
CA PHE A 377 -17.40 -21.93 -2.36
C PHE A 377 -17.87 -20.48 -2.14
N ALA A 378 -17.55 -19.57 -3.06
CA ALA A 378 -18.03 -18.19 -3.02
C ALA A 378 -19.55 -18.12 -3.20
N HIS A 379 -20.10 -18.89 -4.14
CA HIS A 379 -21.53 -19.00 -4.34
C HIS A 379 -22.22 -19.65 -3.13
N MET A 380 -21.60 -20.67 -2.51
CA MET A 380 -22.07 -21.31 -1.29
C MET A 380 -22.11 -20.31 -0.13
N LEU A 381 -21.03 -19.56 0.12
CA LEU A 381 -20.98 -18.55 1.18
C LEU A 381 -21.98 -17.41 0.94
N GLN A 382 -22.17 -16.98 -0.31
CA GLN A 382 -23.17 -15.97 -0.65
C GLN A 382 -24.58 -16.50 -0.38
N SER A 383 -24.88 -17.73 -0.80
CA SER A 383 -26.18 -18.37 -0.54
C SER A 383 -26.43 -18.57 0.96
N TYR A 384 -25.40 -18.88 1.74
CA TYR A 384 -25.49 -19.02 3.20
C TYR A 384 -25.71 -17.68 3.90
N LYS A 385 -25.07 -16.61 3.43
CA LYS A 385 -25.12 -15.28 4.08
C LYS A 385 -26.34 -14.45 3.70
N TYR A 386 -26.77 -14.53 2.45
CA TYR A 386 -27.87 -13.72 1.93
C TYR A 386 -29.17 -14.53 1.75
N GLY A 387 -29.12 -15.85 1.98
CA GLY A 387 -30.21 -16.76 1.64
C GLY A 387 -30.38 -16.89 0.13
N LEU A 388 -31.17 -17.87 -0.31
CA LEU A 388 -31.85 -17.73 -1.60
C LEU A 388 -32.78 -16.51 -1.48
N PRO A 389 -32.94 -15.69 -2.54
CA PRO A 389 -33.91 -14.61 -2.51
C PRO A 389 -35.31 -15.21 -2.36
N LEU A 390 -35.75 -15.35 -1.10
CA LEU A 390 -37.16 -15.50 -0.76
C LEU A 390 -37.83 -14.29 -1.40
N GLY A 391 -38.64 -14.53 -2.44
CA GLY A 391 -39.18 -13.49 -3.30
C GLY A 391 -39.64 -12.27 -2.50
N ASN A 392 -39.30 -11.07 -3.01
CA ASN A 392 -39.54 -9.74 -2.41
C ASN A 392 -40.37 -9.75 -1.12
N PHE A 393 -39.72 -10.02 0.02
CA PHE A 393 -40.37 -9.88 1.31
C PHE A 393 -40.82 -8.43 1.46
N LYS A 394 -42.14 -8.23 1.46
CA LYS A 394 -42.77 -6.95 1.80
C LYS A 394 -43.53 -7.16 3.09
N PHE A 395 -43.32 -6.27 4.05
CA PHE A 395 -44.20 -6.22 5.22
C PHE A 395 -45.64 -6.02 4.75
N PRO A 396 -46.63 -6.75 5.30
CA PRO A 396 -48.03 -6.51 4.97
C PRO A 396 -48.39 -5.07 5.34
N GLU A 397 -48.90 -4.31 4.37
CA GLU A 397 -49.10 -2.85 4.49
C GLU A 397 -50.28 -2.45 5.41
N ASN A 398 -50.99 -3.40 6.04
CA ASN A 398 -52.04 -3.10 7.03
C ASN A 398 -52.28 -4.24 8.03
N ILE A 399 -51.86 -4.04 9.28
CA ILE A 399 -52.43 -4.77 10.43
C ILE A 399 -53.57 -3.89 10.95
N ASN A 400 -54.79 -4.12 10.47
CA ASN A 400 -55.96 -3.50 11.08
C ASN A 400 -56.18 -4.12 12.47
N ASN A 401 -56.08 -3.28 13.51
CA ASN A 401 -56.36 -3.61 14.91
C ASN A 401 -57.84 -3.92 15.17
N ASN A 402 -58.36 -4.99 14.57
CA ASN A 402 -59.55 -5.67 15.06
C ASN A 402 -59.16 -7.11 15.32
N GLY A 403 -59.23 -7.51 16.59
CA GLY A 403 -58.76 -8.80 17.06
C GLY A 403 -59.45 -9.95 16.33
N ASP A 404 -58.68 -10.63 15.47
CA ASP A 404 -58.83 -12.05 15.21
C ASP A 404 -57.44 -12.61 14.90
N ALA A 405 -56.94 -13.45 15.80
CA ALA A 405 -55.68 -14.15 15.64
C ALA A 405 -55.90 -15.36 14.72
N SER A 406 -55.95 -15.13 13.41
CA SER A 406 -55.91 -16.19 12.41
C SER A 406 -54.57 -16.16 11.65
N GLN A 407 -53.76 -17.19 11.93
CA GLN A 407 -52.58 -17.68 11.21
C GLN A 407 -52.18 -16.90 9.95
N GLY A 408 -51.09 -16.14 10.05
CA GLY A 408 -50.36 -15.66 8.88
C GLY A 408 -49.70 -16.85 8.18
N SER A 409 -50.33 -17.36 7.13
CA SER A 409 -49.71 -18.29 6.18
C SER A 409 -48.71 -17.50 5.33
N ILE A 410 -47.43 -17.83 5.47
CA ILE A 410 -46.40 -17.47 4.50
C ILE A 410 -46.67 -18.32 3.26
N THR A 411 -47.09 -17.69 2.16
CA THR A 411 -47.26 -18.36 0.87
C THR A 411 -45.89 -18.45 0.22
N TYR A 412 -45.31 -19.65 0.20
CA TYR A 412 -44.17 -19.95 -0.67
C TYR A 412 -44.73 -20.29 -2.04
N THR A 413 -44.41 -19.48 -3.05
CA THR A 413 -44.59 -19.88 -4.45
C THR A 413 -43.39 -20.74 -4.82
N ASP A 414 -43.55 -22.06 -4.73
CA ASP A 414 -42.59 -23.01 -5.28
C ASP A 414 -42.75 -23.00 -6.81
N ASP A 415 -41.95 -22.17 -7.49
CA ASP A 415 -41.77 -22.22 -8.95
C ASP A 415 -40.59 -23.16 -9.30
N ASP A 416 -40.55 -24.35 -8.71
CA ASP A 416 -39.54 -25.39 -8.96
C ASP A 416 -40.19 -26.74 -9.33
N ASP A 417 -41.06 -26.74 -10.35
CA ASP A 417 -41.43 -27.95 -11.08
C ASP A 417 -40.89 -27.82 -12.51
N ASP A 418 -39.59 -28.09 -12.71
CA ASP A 418 -39.01 -28.54 -14.00
C ASP A 418 -37.49 -28.83 -13.86
N LEU A 419 -37.14 -29.89 -13.11
CA LEU A 419 -35.81 -30.48 -13.21
C LEU A 419 -35.81 -32.01 -13.09
N TYR A 420 -36.76 -32.67 -13.74
CA TYR A 420 -36.64 -34.06 -14.18
C TYR A 420 -37.63 -34.32 -15.34
N THR A 421 -37.24 -33.96 -16.56
CA THR A 421 -37.76 -34.61 -17.78
C THR A 421 -36.73 -34.57 -18.89
#